data_AF-A0A3D3FXF4-F1
#
_entry.id   AF-A0A3D3FXF4-F1
#
_cell.length_a   1.000
_cell.length_b   1.000
_cell.length_c   1.000
_cell.angle_alpha   90.00
_cell.angle_beta   90.00
_cell.angle_gamma   90.00
#
_symmetry.space_group_name_H-M   'P 1'
#
loop_
_entity.id
_entity.type
_entity.pdbx_description
1 polymer ?
#
loop_
_entity_poly.entity_id
_entity_poly.type
_entity_poly.pdbx_seq_one_letter_code
_entity_poly.pdbx_strand_id
1 'polypeptide(L)'
;MNIQQALNHITKNIHLTQPQMEEVMRSIMQGSTTEAQIGALMMGLRMKGESIDEITAAARVMREFAIKIDVSDIPYLVDIVGTGGDGQNLFNVSTASAFVIAAAGATIAKHGNRGVSSKSGSSDLLEKAEINLDLNMQQTERCIREMGIGFLFAPNHHKAMKYAVGPRKELGIRSIFNLLGPLTNPAGVKRFVIGV
;
A
#
# COMPACT_ATOMS: atom_id res chain seq x y z
N MET A 1 3.05 18.00 -15.05
CA MET A 1 3.96 18.73 -14.15
C MET A 1 5.12 17.82 -13.73
N ASN A 2 6.36 18.32 -13.77
CA ASN A 2 7.53 17.56 -13.29
C ASN A 2 7.73 17.70 -11.76
N ILE A 3 8.61 16.87 -11.17
CA ILE A 3 8.82 16.85 -9.72
C ILE A 3 9.42 18.15 -9.19
N GLN A 4 10.28 18.85 -9.94
CA GLN A 4 10.86 20.13 -9.50
C GLN A 4 9.79 21.22 -9.38
N GLN A 5 8.84 21.28 -10.32
CA GLN A 5 7.67 22.17 -10.25
C GLN A 5 6.80 21.80 -9.04
N ALA A 6 6.59 20.50 -8.79
CA ALA A 6 5.86 20.01 -7.62
C ALA A 6 6.49 20.50 -6.31
N LEU A 7 7.81 20.36 -6.17
CA LEU A 7 8.54 20.80 -5.00
C LEU A 7 8.41 22.31 -4.80
N ASN A 8 8.46 23.11 -5.87
CA ASN A 8 8.23 24.55 -5.81
C ASN A 8 6.80 24.94 -5.38
N HIS A 9 5.79 24.13 -5.69
CA HIS A 9 4.44 24.34 -5.17
C HIS A 9 4.39 24.01 -3.67
N ILE A 10 4.99 22.89 -3.28
CA ILE A 10 4.99 22.42 -1.89
C ILE A 10 5.71 23.40 -0.97
N THR A 11 6.84 24.00 -1.39
CA THR A 11 7.53 25.04 -0.59
C THR A 11 6.69 26.30 -0.36
N LYS A 12 5.65 26.52 -1.18
CA LYS A 12 4.69 27.62 -1.05
C LYS A 12 3.38 27.20 -0.36
N ASN A 13 3.33 26.00 0.23
CA ASN A 13 2.12 25.40 0.80
C ASN A 13 0.94 25.29 -0.19
N ILE A 14 1.23 25.11 -1.48
CA ILE A 14 0.22 24.92 -2.52
C ILE A 14 0.00 23.42 -2.71
N HIS A 15 -1.25 22.97 -2.56
CA HIS A 15 -1.63 21.59 -2.87
C HIS A 15 -1.54 21.31 -4.37
N LEU A 16 -1.09 20.12 -4.72
CA LEU A 16 -1.11 19.64 -6.09
C LEU A 16 -2.52 19.20 -6.45
N THR A 17 -2.96 19.51 -7.67
CA THR A 17 -4.20 18.95 -8.21
C THR A 17 -4.03 17.46 -8.52
N GLN A 18 -5.12 16.72 -8.72
CA GLN A 18 -5.04 15.29 -9.05
C GLN A 18 -4.14 15.02 -10.28
N PRO A 19 -4.31 15.69 -11.45
CA PRO A 19 -3.46 15.43 -12.61
C PRO A 19 -1.97 15.74 -12.34
N GLN A 20 -1.70 16.79 -11.58
CA GLN A 20 -0.34 17.17 -11.19
C GLN A 20 0.33 16.10 -10.35
N MET A 21 -0.36 15.61 -9.32
CA MET A 21 0.17 14.56 -8.45
C MET A 21 0.28 13.21 -9.19
N GLU A 22 -0.63 12.91 -10.11
CA GLU A 22 -0.54 11.71 -10.95
C GLU A 22 0.75 11.70 -11.78
N GLU A 23 1.08 12.80 -12.45
CA GLU A 23 2.31 12.92 -13.24
C GLU A 23 3.58 12.77 -12.39
N VAL A 24 3.60 13.38 -11.20
CA VAL A 24 4.72 13.26 -10.24
C VAL A 24 4.87 11.81 -9.80
N MET A 25 3.78 11.17 -9.40
CA MET A 25 3.80 9.79 -8.94
C MET A 25 4.17 8.80 -10.05
N ARG A 26 3.72 9.03 -11.30
CA ARG A 26 4.17 8.21 -12.45
C ARG A 26 5.66 8.33 -12.68
N SER A 27 6.20 9.55 -12.57
CA SER A 27 7.65 9.78 -12.70
C SER A 27 8.44 8.99 -11.65
N ILE A 28 7.95 8.93 -10.41
CA ILE A 28 8.55 8.10 -9.34
C ILE A 28 8.45 6.61 -9.68
N MET A 29 7.27 6.12 -10.07
CA MET A 29 7.05 4.70 -10.37
C MET A 29 7.80 4.21 -11.62
N GLN A 30 8.17 5.12 -12.53
CA GLN A 30 8.99 4.84 -13.70
C GLN A 30 10.50 4.92 -13.43
N GLY A 31 10.92 5.43 -12.26
CA GLY A 31 12.32 5.60 -11.91
C GLY A 31 12.96 6.85 -12.53
N SER A 32 12.17 7.83 -12.93
CA SER A 32 12.60 9.06 -13.61
C SER A 32 12.97 10.19 -12.62
N THR A 33 13.01 9.90 -11.32
CA THR A 33 13.25 10.87 -10.24
C THR A 33 14.40 10.42 -9.35
N THR A 34 15.19 11.36 -8.84
CA THR A 34 16.30 11.04 -7.94
C THR A 34 15.81 10.77 -6.51
N GLU A 35 16.63 10.07 -5.72
CA GLU A 35 16.35 9.80 -4.30
C GLU A 35 16.14 11.08 -3.49
N ALA A 36 16.96 12.11 -3.75
CA ALA A 36 16.82 13.43 -3.13
C ALA A 36 15.46 14.09 -3.45
N GLN A 37 14.96 13.96 -4.68
CA GLN A 37 13.66 14.51 -5.07
C GLN A 37 12.51 13.78 -4.39
N ILE A 38 12.57 12.45 -4.30
CA ILE A 38 11.57 11.63 -3.61
C ILE A 38 11.59 11.97 -2.10
N GLY A 39 12.77 12.08 -1.51
CA GLY A 39 12.97 12.52 -0.13
C GLY A 39 12.34 13.88 0.15
N ALA A 40 12.65 14.87 -0.69
CA ALA A 40 12.10 16.22 -0.59
C ALA A 40 10.57 16.25 -0.75
N LEU A 41 10.03 15.43 -1.66
CA LEU A 41 8.58 15.32 -1.85
C LEU A 41 7.90 14.78 -0.60
N MET A 42 8.43 13.69 -0.03
CA MET A 42 7.87 13.08 1.19
C MET A 42 7.89 14.04 2.38
N MET A 43 9.04 14.69 2.63
CA MET A 43 9.16 15.65 3.74
C MET A 43 8.27 16.88 3.51
N GLY A 44 8.28 17.44 2.30
CA GLY A 44 7.50 18.61 1.97
C GLY A 44 5.99 18.37 2.07
N LEU A 45 5.50 17.22 1.57
CA LEU A 45 4.10 16.81 1.73
C LEU A 45 3.74 16.63 3.21
N ARG A 46 4.62 16.02 4.00
CA ARG A 46 4.40 15.83 5.44
C ARG A 46 4.31 17.14 6.21
N MET A 47 5.15 18.12 5.88
CA MET A 47 5.15 19.46 6.50
C MET A 47 3.93 20.28 6.07
N LYS A 48 3.58 20.25 4.78
CA LYS A 48 2.43 20.95 4.21
C LYS A 48 1.10 20.36 4.68
N GLY A 49 1.08 19.05 4.92
CA GLY A 49 -0.14 18.24 5.00
C GLY A 49 -0.55 17.75 3.61
N GLU A 50 -0.78 16.45 3.49
CA GLU A 50 -1.31 15.82 2.29
C GLU A 50 -2.80 16.15 2.09
N SER A 51 -3.20 16.57 0.89
CA SER A 51 -4.62 16.72 0.54
C SER A 51 -5.25 15.40 0.11
N ILE A 52 -6.59 15.36 0.11
CA ILE A 52 -7.36 14.23 -0.42
C ILE A 52 -7.02 13.98 -1.89
N ASP A 53 -6.88 15.05 -2.70
CA ASP A 53 -6.50 14.94 -4.11
C ASP A 53 -5.12 14.31 -4.29
N GLU A 54 -4.15 14.71 -3.47
CA GLU A 54 -2.78 14.18 -3.51
C GLU A 54 -2.76 12.69 -3.14
N ILE A 55 -3.43 12.30 -2.05
CA ILE A 55 -3.53 10.90 -1.61
C ILE A 55 -4.26 10.05 -2.65
N THR A 56 -5.38 10.56 -3.19
CA THR A 56 -6.20 9.85 -4.17
C THR A 56 -5.43 9.61 -5.48
N ALA A 57 -4.76 10.65 -5.99
CA ALA A 57 -3.90 10.55 -7.17
C ALA A 57 -2.76 9.56 -6.96
N ALA A 58 -2.07 9.63 -5.82
CA ALA A 58 -0.97 8.72 -5.51
C ALA A 58 -1.42 7.26 -5.40
N ALA A 59 -2.54 6.99 -4.73
CA ALA A 59 -3.10 5.64 -4.64
C ALA A 59 -3.52 5.10 -6.01
N ARG A 60 -4.09 5.96 -6.87
CA ARG A 60 -4.50 5.58 -8.23
C ARG A 60 -3.31 5.15 -9.08
N VAL A 61 -2.23 5.94 -9.07
CA VAL A 61 -1.00 5.60 -9.81
C VAL A 61 -0.37 4.33 -9.25
N MET A 62 -0.31 4.16 -7.92
CA MET A 62 0.20 2.91 -7.34
C MET A 62 -0.60 1.67 -7.77
N ARG A 63 -1.93 1.78 -7.90
CA ARG A 63 -2.78 0.69 -8.42
C ARG A 63 -2.60 0.46 -9.92
N GLU A 64 -2.27 1.48 -10.69
CA GLU A 64 -1.97 1.35 -12.11
C GLU A 64 -0.70 0.52 -12.34
N PHE A 65 0.35 0.78 -11.55
CA PHE A 65 1.64 0.08 -11.64
C PHE A 65 1.67 -1.25 -10.85
N ALA A 66 0.58 -1.61 -10.17
CA ALA A 66 0.48 -2.86 -9.45
C ALA A 66 0.33 -4.04 -10.42
N ILE A 67 1.02 -5.14 -10.14
CA ILE A 67 0.71 -6.43 -10.75
C ILE A 67 -0.59 -6.90 -10.12
N LYS A 68 -1.66 -6.95 -10.92
CA LYS A 68 -3.01 -7.27 -10.47
C LYS A 68 -3.23 -8.77 -10.43
N ILE A 69 -4.27 -9.14 -9.69
CA ILE A 69 -4.84 -10.49 -9.67
C ILE A 69 -6.27 -10.41 -10.18
N ASP A 70 -6.71 -11.38 -10.98
CA ASP A 70 -8.06 -11.37 -11.53
C ASP A 70 -9.03 -12.15 -10.64
N VAL A 71 -9.72 -11.41 -9.78
CA VAL A 71 -10.80 -11.88 -8.92
C VAL A 71 -12.02 -10.98 -9.05
N SER A 72 -12.16 -10.35 -10.21
CA SER A 72 -13.16 -9.32 -10.48
C SER A 72 -14.60 -9.86 -10.51
N ASP A 73 -14.74 -11.16 -10.77
CA ASP A 73 -15.99 -11.93 -10.77
C ASP A 73 -16.47 -12.30 -9.35
N ILE A 74 -15.58 -12.28 -8.35
CA ILE A 74 -15.92 -12.67 -6.98
C ILE A 74 -16.73 -11.55 -6.31
N PRO A 75 -17.99 -11.80 -5.91
CA PRO A 75 -18.80 -10.78 -5.26
C PRO A 75 -18.32 -10.54 -3.82
N TYR A 76 -18.60 -9.34 -3.30
CA TYR A 76 -18.39 -9.01 -1.89
C TYR A 76 -16.96 -9.16 -1.34
N LEU A 77 -15.93 -9.20 -2.20
CA LEU A 77 -14.53 -9.25 -1.77
C LEU A 77 -14.19 -8.13 -0.78
N VAL A 78 -13.52 -8.48 0.33
CA VAL A 78 -13.16 -7.59 1.44
C VAL A 78 -11.65 -7.58 1.66
N ASP A 79 -11.13 -6.43 2.07
CA ASP A 79 -9.79 -6.28 2.64
C ASP A 79 -9.90 -5.70 4.06
N ILE A 80 -9.07 -6.21 4.96
CA ILE A 80 -8.95 -5.75 6.34
C ILE A 80 -7.48 -5.47 6.62
N VAL A 81 -7.14 -4.19 6.71
CA VAL A 81 -5.75 -3.72 6.65
C VAL A 81 -5.61 -2.43 7.45
N GLY A 82 -4.40 -2.09 7.88
CA GLY A 82 -4.12 -0.84 8.59
C GLY A 82 -2.95 -0.10 7.98
N THR A 83 -2.86 1.20 8.25
CA THR A 83 -1.70 2.02 7.88
C THR A 83 -0.44 1.60 8.65
N GLY A 84 -0.61 1.01 9.84
CA GLY A 84 0.46 0.60 10.74
C GLY A 84 1.16 1.79 11.39
N GLY A 85 2.05 1.50 12.35
CA GLY A 85 2.80 2.55 13.06
C GLY A 85 2.00 3.33 14.09
N ASP A 86 1.02 2.69 14.73
CA ASP A 86 0.34 3.21 15.92
C ASP A 86 1.22 3.21 17.18
N GLY A 87 2.37 2.51 17.14
CA GLY A 87 3.30 2.39 18.27
C GLY A 87 2.79 1.52 19.42
N GLN A 88 1.59 0.94 19.30
CA GLN A 88 0.91 0.24 20.39
C GLN A 88 1.33 -1.22 20.55
N ASN A 89 2.18 -1.74 19.65
CA ASN A 89 2.67 -3.14 19.67
C ASN A 89 1.55 -4.17 19.88
N LEU A 90 0.37 -3.91 19.29
CA LEU A 90 -0.74 -4.83 19.32
C LEU A 90 -0.39 -6.11 18.58
N PHE A 91 -1.03 -7.22 18.95
CA PHE A 91 -0.98 -8.42 18.11
C PHE A 91 -1.59 -8.14 16.73
N ASN A 92 -1.37 -9.01 15.75
CA ASN A 92 -1.82 -8.77 14.37
C ASN A 92 -3.34 -8.95 14.20
N VAL A 93 -4.13 -8.05 14.81
CA VAL A 93 -5.60 -8.06 14.86
C VAL A 93 -6.20 -8.23 13.47
N SER A 94 -5.78 -7.41 12.50
CA SER A 94 -6.31 -7.47 11.14
C SER A 94 -6.02 -8.79 10.43
N THR A 95 -4.95 -9.50 10.79
CA THR A 95 -4.63 -10.82 10.24
C THR A 95 -5.49 -11.89 10.87
N ALA A 96 -5.62 -11.88 12.21
CA ALA A 96 -6.50 -12.81 12.91
C ALA A 96 -7.97 -12.65 12.46
N SER A 97 -8.45 -11.41 12.37
CA SER A 97 -9.80 -11.10 11.89
C SER A 97 -10.04 -11.59 10.46
N ALA A 98 -9.04 -11.53 9.58
CA ALA A 98 -9.18 -12.04 8.21
C ALA A 98 -9.55 -13.53 8.18
N PHE A 99 -8.89 -14.35 9.00
CA PHE A 99 -9.22 -15.78 9.10
C PHE A 99 -10.61 -16.03 9.70
N VAL A 100 -10.99 -15.29 10.75
CA VAL A 100 -12.32 -15.41 11.36
C VAL A 100 -13.43 -15.04 10.35
N ILE A 101 -13.24 -13.95 9.61
CA ILE A 101 -14.19 -13.49 8.59
C ILE A 101 -14.30 -14.50 7.44
N ALA A 102 -13.17 -15.06 7.00
CA ALA A 102 -13.16 -16.11 5.97
C ALA A 102 -13.90 -17.38 6.44
N ALA A 103 -13.65 -17.81 7.68
CA ALA A 103 -14.35 -18.94 8.30
C ALA A 103 -15.86 -18.69 8.46
N ALA A 104 -16.28 -17.44 8.61
CA ALA A 104 -17.68 -17.03 8.62
C ALA A 104 -18.32 -16.94 7.22
N GLY A 105 -17.58 -17.27 6.16
CA GLY A 105 -18.09 -17.40 4.79
C GLY A 105 -17.89 -16.16 3.90
N ALA A 106 -17.18 -15.12 4.36
CA ALA A 106 -16.82 -14.01 3.49
C ALA A 106 -15.54 -14.32 2.68
N THR A 107 -15.35 -13.64 1.56
CA THR A 107 -14.14 -13.80 0.75
C THR A 107 -13.16 -12.65 0.99
N ILE A 108 -11.91 -12.98 1.32
CA ILE A 108 -10.90 -12.03 1.74
C ILE A 108 -9.73 -11.98 0.75
N ALA A 109 -9.43 -10.79 0.26
CA ALA A 109 -8.21 -10.48 -0.48
C ALA A 109 -7.39 -9.50 0.36
N LYS A 110 -6.66 -10.04 1.34
CA LYS A 110 -5.95 -9.23 2.33
C LYS A 110 -4.67 -8.66 1.73
N HIS A 111 -4.56 -7.34 1.65
CA HIS A 111 -3.29 -6.70 1.32
C HIS A 111 -2.41 -6.58 2.58
N GLY A 112 -1.13 -6.91 2.46
CA GLY A 112 -0.24 -6.87 3.63
C GLY A 112 1.22 -6.74 3.26
N ASN A 113 2.01 -6.33 4.25
CA ASN A 113 3.44 -6.12 4.11
C ASN A 113 4.17 -6.51 5.42
N ARG A 114 5.50 -6.53 5.35
CA ARG A 114 6.37 -6.68 6.53
C ARG A 114 6.21 -5.52 7.49
N GLY A 115 6.40 -5.80 8.78
CA GLY A 115 6.38 -4.77 9.82
C GLY A 115 7.47 -3.73 9.57
N VAL A 116 7.10 -2.44 9.60
CA VAL A 116 8.06 -1.32 9.48
C VAL A 116 8.38 -0.71 10.85
N SER A 117 7.47 -0.84 11.83
CA SER A 117 7.57 -0.20 13.15
C SER A 117 7.07 -1.06 14.33
N SER A 118 6.36 -2.16 14.06
CA SER A 118 5.94 -3.12 15.09
C SER A 118 6.96 -4.25 15.21
N LYS A 119 6.97 -4.93 16.37
CA LYS A 119 7.75 -6.17 16.59
C LYS A 119 7.36 -7.31 15.64
N SER A 120 6.16 -7.26 15.02
CA SER A 120 5.63 -8.26 14.09
C SER A 120 4.59 -7.62 13.15
N GLY A 121 4.76 -7.79 11.85
CA GLY A 121 3.80 -7.47 10.79
C GLY A 121 2.88 -8.64 10.44
N SER A 122 1.95 -8.43 9.51
CA SER A 122 1.04 -9.49 9.07
C SER A 122 1.77 -10.63 8.38
N SER A 123 2.75 -10.32 7.53
CA SER A 123 3.59 -11.33 6.88
C SER A 123 4.41 -12.14 7.89
N ASP A 124 4.97 -11.48 8.91
CA ASP A 124 5.85 -12.14 9.87
C ASP A 124 5.10 -13.20 10.69
N LEU A 125 3.84 -12.90 11.06
CA LEU A 125 2.94 -13.88 11.66
C LEU A 125 2.63 -15.05 10.73
N LEU A 126 2.31 -14.77 9.46
CA LEU A 126 1.95 -15.80 8.49
C LEU A 126 3.13 -16.73 8.18
N GLU A 127 4.33 -16.17 7.99
CA GLU A 127 5.57 -16.95 7.83
C GLU A 127 5.82 -17.83 9.06
N LYS A 128 5.56 -17.31 10.27
CA LYS A 128 5.73 -18.09 11.50
C LYS A 128 4.69 -19.20 11.67
N ALA A 129 3.52 -19.03 11.06
CA ALA A 129 2.49 -20.06 10.93
C ALA A 129 2.74 -21.01 9.74
N GLU A 130 3.94 -20.97 9.14
CA GLU A 130 4.37 -21.81 8.01
C GLU A 130 3.56 -21.62 6.72
N ILE A 131 2.89 -20.46 6.59
CA ILE A 131 2.22 -20.08 5.36
C ILE A 131 3.25 -19.53 4.40
N ASN A 132 3.37 -20.18 3.23
CA ASN A 132 4.23 -19.68 2.16
C ASN A 132 3.69 -18.35 1.61
N LEU A 133 4.47 -17.28 1.73
CA LEU A 133 4.13 -15.95 1.18
C LEU A 133 4.68 -15.73 -0.23
N ASP A 134 5.60 -16.56 -0.69
CA ASP A 134 6.13 -16.51 -2.05
C ASP A 134 5.24 -17.29 -3.02
N LEU A 135 3.95 -16.94 -3.00
CA LEU A 135 2.98 -17.45 -3.96
C LEU A 135 3.03 -16.60 -5.22
N ASN A 136 2.95 -17.26 -6.37
CA ASN A 136 2.67 -16.57 -7.61
C ASN A 136 1.20 -16.10 -7.65
N MET A 137 0.87 -15.31 -8.68
CA MET A 137 -0.46 -14.70 -8.82
C MET A 137 -1.56 -15.76 -8.93
N GLN A 138 -1.33 -16.80 -9.73
CA GLN A 138 -2.30 -17.89 -9.93
C GLN A 138 -2.56 -18.68 -8.64
N GLN A 139 -1.51 -18.93 -7.86
CA GLN A 139 -1.62 -19.61 -6.57
C GLN A 139 -2.40 -18.76 -5.56
N THR A 140 -2.11 -17.47 -5.50
CA THR A 140 -2.85 -16.54 -4.62
C THR A 140 -4.31 -16.46 -5.02
N GLU A 141 -4.61 -16.47 -6.32
CA GLU A 141 -5.98 -16.44 -6.86
C GLU A 141 -6.73 -17.70 -6.45
N ARG A 142 -6.07 -18.85 -6.60
CA ARG A 142 -6.60 -20.14 -6.16
C ARG A 142 -6.91 -20.15 -4.66
N CYS A 143 -6.03 -19.59 -3.82
CA CYS A 143 -6.32 -19.46 -2.38
C CYS A 143 -7.58 -18.64 -2.11
N ILE A 144 -7.76 -17.50 -2.80
CA ILE A 144 -8.97 -16.67 -2.65
C ILE A 144 -10.22 -17.48 -3.06
N ARG A 145 -10.16 -18.19 -4.18
CA ARG A 145 -11.31 -18.92 -4.75
C ARG A 145 -11.67 -20.19 -3.97
N GLU A 146 -10.69 -20.98 -3.58
CA GLU A 146 -10.90 -22.30 -2.96
C GLU A 146 -11.00 -22.21 -1.43
N MET A 147 -10.24 -21.31 -0.80
CA MET A 147 -10.16 -21.20 0.66
C MET A 147 -10.93 -20.00 1.21
N GLY A 148 -11.45 -19.13 0.34
CA GLY A 148 -12.10 -17.88 0.74
C GLY A 148 -11.14 -16.81 1.27
N ILE A 149 -9.82 -17.05 1.23
CA ILE A 149 -8.82 -16.10 1.72
C ILE A 149 -7.52 -16.20 0.93
N GLY A 150 -7.01 -15.05 0.50
CA GLY A 150 -5.66 -14.90 -0.04
C GLY A 150 -4.93 -13.72 0.57
N PHE A 151 -3.61 -13.87 0.71
CA PHE A 151 -2.72 -12.83 1.19
C PHE A 151 -1.93 -12.24 0.01
N LEU A 152 -2.20 -10.99 -0.30
CA LEU A 152 -1.55 -10.23 -1.36
C LEU A 152 -0.32 -9.55 -0.77
N PHE A 153 0.84 -10.18 -0.89
CA PHE A 153 2.07 -9.67 -0.31
C PHE A 153 2.60 -8.47 -1.12
N ALA A 154 2.61 -7.27 -0.52
CA ALA A 154 2.87 -6.02 -1.22
C ALA A 154 4.14 -6.01 -2.10
N PRO A 155 5.30 -6.58 -1.69
CA PRO A 155 6.48 -6.64 -2.56
C PRO A 155 6.26 -7.42 -3.88
N ASN A 156 5.37 -8.40 -3.90
CA ASN A 156 5.07 -9.19 -5.10
C ASN A 156 4.21 -8.40 -6.10
N HIS A 157 3.41 -7.45 -5.61
CA HIS A 157 2.47 -6.69 -6.43
C HIS A 157 2.98 -5.29 -6.80
N HIS A 158 3.73 -4.62 -5.93
CA HIS A 158 4.14 -3.22 -6.10
C HIS A 158 5.62 -3.07 -6.46
N LYS A 159 6.10 -3.76 -7.51
CA LYS A 159 7.53 -3.74 -7.90
C LYS A 159 8.09 -2.34 -8.19
N ALA A 160 7.26 -1.43 -8.70
CA ALA A 160 7.63 -0.03 -8.94
C ALA A 160 8.03 0.73 -7.65
N MET A 161 7.58 0.26 -6.48
CA MET A 161 7.96 0.86 -5.19
C MET A 161 9.45 0.77 -4.89
N LYS A 162 10.21 -0.08 -5.59
CA LYS A 162 11.67 -0.18 -5.42
C LYS A 162 12.38 1.18 -5.50
N TYR A 163 11.87 2.10 -6.32
CA TYR A 163 12.43 3.46 -6.46
C TYR A 163 12.21 4.35 -5.24
N ALA A 164 11.17 4.08 -4.45
CA ALA A 164 10.86 4.83 -3.23
C ALA A 164 11.36 4.13 -1.95
N VAL A 165 11.76 2.85 -2.01
CA VAL A 165 12.19 2.10 -0.81
C VAL A 165 13.43 2.71 -0.15
N GLY A 166 14.47 3.02 -0.93
CA GLY A 166 15.71 3.65 -0.43
C GLY A 166 15.44 4.97 0.30
N PRO A 167 14.85 5.97 -0.40
CA PRO A 167 14.50 7.26 0.21
C PRO A 167 13.62 7.15 1.44
N ARG A 168 12.63 6.23 1.45
CA ARG A 168 11.75 6.00 2.61
C ARG A 168 12.52 5.48 3.82
N LYS A 169 13.46 4.55 3.59
CA LYS A 169 14.30 3.98 4.65
C LYS A 169 15.23 5.02 5.24
N GLU A 170 15.84 5.85 4.39
CA GLU A 170 16.76 6.91 4.81
C GLU A 170 16.04 8.02 5.59
N LEU A 171 14.84 8.43 5.16
CA LEU A 171 14.05 9.41 5.90
C LEU A 171 13.60 8.91 7.28
N GLY A 172 13.26 7.63 7.40
CA GLY A 172 12.93 7.02 8.70
C GLY A 172 11.67 7.58 9.40
N ILE A 173 10.82 8.33 8.70
CA ILE A 173 9.62 8.97 9.24
C ILE A 173 8.35 8.58 8.47
N ARG A 174 7.18 8.76 9.09
CA ARG A 174 5.87 8.59 8.44
C ARG A 174 5.71 9.63 7.32
N SER A 175 5.30 9.17 6.14
CA SER A 175 5.03 9.98 4.94
C SER A 175 3.74 9.55 4.26
N ILE A 176 3.37 10.21 3.16
CA ILE A 176 2.26 9.83 2.29
C ILE A 176 2.24 8.33 1.98
N PHE A 177 3.39 7.68 1.73
CA PHE A 177 3.45 6.25 1.41
C PHE A 177 2.95 5.32 2.53
N ASN A 178 2.94 5.77 3.78
CA ASN A 178 2.33 5.02 4.88
C ASN A 178 0.80 5.04 4.83
N LEU A 179 0.22 6.09 4.23
CA LEU A 179 -1.24 6.20 4.01
C LEU A 179 -1.70 5.37 2.82
N LEU A 180 -0.82 5.14 1.84
CA LEU A 180 -1.17 4.49 0.57
C LEU A 180 -1.35 2.97 0.69
N GLY A 181 -0.69 2.30 1.64
CA GLY A 181 -0.72 0.83 1.75
C GLY A 181 -2.12 0.21 1.73
N PRO A 182 -3.05 0.67 2.59
CA PRO A 182 -4.46 0.24 2.56
C PRO A 182 -5.23 0.56 1.28
N LEU A 183 -4.80 1.57 0.52
CA LEU A 183 -5.55 2.11 -0.62
C LEU A 183 -5.15 1.47 -1.96
N THR A 184 -4.11 0.63 -1.96
CA THR A 184 -3.49 0.11 -3.19
C THR A 184 -3.66 -1.39 -3.38
N ASN A 185 -4.67 -2.00 -2.76
CA ASN A 185 -4.94 -3.42 -2.91
C ASN A 185 -5.01 -3.84 -4.40
N PRO A 186 -4.18 -4.82 -4.84
CA PRO A 186 -4.06 -5.21 -6.25
C PRO A 186 -5.23 -6.05 -6.78
N ALA A 187 -6.12 -6.54 -5.91
CA ALA A 187 -7.33 -7.28 -6.28
C ALA A 187 -8.54 -6.39 -6.60
N GLY A 188 -8.39 -5.05 -6.56
CA GLY A 188 -9.50 -4.15 -6.90
C GLY A 188 -10.69 -4.22 -5.93
N VAL A 189 -10.41 -4.57 -4.67
CA VAL A 189 -11.40 -4.64 -3.60
C VAL A 189 -12.19 -3.33 -3.49
N LYS A 190 -13.50 -3.44 -3.23
CA LYS A 190 -14.41 -2.30 -3.04
C LYS A 190 -14.86 -2.09 -1.59
N ARG A 191 -14.57 -3.05 -0.70
CA ARG A 191 -15.03 -3.06 0.69
C ARG A 191 -13.82 -3.20 1.60
N PHE A 192 -13.64 -2.23 2.49
CA PHE A 192 -12.47 -2.18 3.35
C PHE A 192 -12.87 -1.99 4.80
N VAL A 193 -12.14 -2.63 5.70
CA VAL A 193 -12.02 -2.23 7.10
C VAL A 193 -10.59 -1.71 7.27
N ILE A 194 -10.45 -0.39 7.45
CA ILE A 194 -9.15 0.28 7.49
C ILE A 194 -8.85 0.77 8.91
N GLY A 195 -7.74 0.30 9.49
CA GLY A 195 -7.15 0.89 10.69
C GLY A 195 -6.27 2.10 10.36
N VAL A 196 -6.48 3.23 11.04
CA VAL A 196 -5.81 4.51 10.76
C VAL A 196 -4.99 5.05 11.93
#